data_AF-A0A1F2YJ18-F1
#
_entry.id   AF-A0A1F2YJ18-F1
#
_cell.length_a   1.000
_cell.length_b   1.000
_cell.length_c   1.000
_cell.angle_alpha   90.00
_cell.angle_beta   90.00
_cell.angle_gamma   90.00
#
_symmetry.space_group_name_H-M   'P 1'
#
loop_
_entity.id
_entity.type
_entity.pdbx_description
1 polymer ?
#
loop_
_entity_poly.entity_id
_entity_poly.type
_entity_poly.pdbx_seq_one_letter_code
_entity_poly.pdbx_strand_id
1 'polypeptide(L)'
;MVATGAAALLLIGFVVLTQSLVFFIGGREGLGNQLAEAFLVFSHYPSAIFHGWLIRILIFGVMPAGFINALPLAVVDSVHPWLLWVSLMVGVFEVGVARIVFYKGLSVYTSGNRITIRT
;
A
#
# COMPACT_ATOMS: atom_id res chain seq x y z
N MET A 1 11.92 -16.88 -1.46
CA MET A 1 12.65 -15.61 -1.23
C MET A 1 12.06 -14.45 -2.05
N VAL A 2 11.97 -14.53 -3.38
CA VAL A 2 11.44 -13.42 -4.21
C VAL A 2 9.97 -13.10 -3.92
N ALA A 3 9.10 -14.10 -3.80
CA ALA A 3 7.67 -13.89 -3.50
C ALA A 3 7.44 -13.17 -2.16
N THR A 4 8.21 -13.53 -1.14
CA THR A 4 8.20 -12.86 0.17
C THR A 4 8.63 -11.40 0.04
N GLY A 5 9.66 -11.13 -0.77
CA GLY A 5 10.10 -9.76 -1.07
C GLY A 5 9.03 -8.93 -1.78
N ALA A 6 8.35 -9.51 -2.77
CA ALA A 6 7.24 -8.84 -3.46
C ALA A 6 6.08 -8.50 -2.49
N ALA A 7 5.68 -9.47 -1.64
CA ALA A 7 4.65 -9.24 -0.63
C ALA A 7 5.06 -8.14 0.37
N ALA A 8 6.31 -8.14 0.82
CA ALA A 8 6.84 -7.12 1.73
C ALA A 8 6.84 -5.73 1.08
N LEU A 9 7.20 -5.62 -0.20
CA LEU A 9 7.19 -4.35 -0.92
C LEU A 9 5.77 -3.78 -1.08
N LEU A 10 4.80 -4.62 -1.47
CA LEU A 10 3.39 -4.21 -1.57
C LEU A 10 2.87 -3.72 -0.21
N LEU A 11 3.14 -4.51 0.85
CA LEU A 11 2.65 -4.20 2.18
C LEU A 11 3.26 -2.90 2.74
N ILE A 12 4.59 -2.77 2.67
CA ILE A 12 5.30 -1.59 3.17
C ILE A 12 4.98 -0.37 2.31
N GLY A 13 4.95 -0.53 0.98
CA GLY A 13 4.65 0.55 0.05
C GLY A 13 3.30 1.19 0.32
N PHE A 14 2.24 0.38 0.40
CA PHE A 14 0.90 0.87 0.66
C PHE A 14 0.74 1.47 2.06
N VAL A 15 1.26 0.81 3.11
CA VAL A 15 1.16 1.30 4.48
C VAL A 15 1.92 2.62 4.66
N VAL A 16 3.14 2.74 4.12
CA VAL A 16 3.89 4.00 4.20
C VAL A 16 3.19 5.10 3.41
N LEU A 17 2.62 4.79 2.24
CA LEU A 17 1.89 5.76 1.43
C LEU A 17 0.67 6.32 2.17
N THR A 18 -0.17 5.44 2.72
CA THR A 18 -1.38 5.83 3.47
C THR A 18 -1.06 6.62 4.74
N GLN A 19 -0.04 6.22 5.49
CA GLN A 19 0.44 6.96 6.66
C GLN A 19 1.03 8.31 6.29
N SER A 20 1.75 8.40 5.16
CA SER A 20 2.33 9.67 4.69
C SER A 20 1.26 10.68 4.23
N LEU A 21 0.09 10.21 3.78
CA LEU A 21 -1.03 11.09 3.43
C LEU A 21 -1.57 11.86 4.64
N VAL A 22 -1.39 11.34 5.87
CA VAL A 22 -1.80 12.02 7.11
C VAL A 22 -1.08 13.35 7.29
N PHE A 23 0.16 13.49 6.80
CA PHE A 23 0.91 14.76 6.86
C PHE A 23 0.18 15.91 6.14
N PHE A 24 -0.59 15.61 5.10
CA PHE A 24 -1.33 16.61 4.33
C PHE A 24 -2.69 16.95 4.94
N ILE A 25 -3.28 16.03 5.72
CA ILE A 25 -4.62 16.18 6.31
C ILE A 25 -4.55 16.93 7.67
N GLY A 26 -3.37 17.05 8.26
CA GLY A 26 -3.17 17.81 9.51
C GLY A 26 -3.33 16.98 10.78
N GLY A 27 -2.74 15.77 10.83
CA GLY A 27 -2.57 15.03 12.08
C GLY A 27 -3.77 14.19 12.54
N ARG A 28 -4.71 13.85 11.64
CA ARG A 28 -5.75 12.85 11.93
C ARG A 28 -5.17 11.44 11.81
N GLU A 29 -4.34 11.04 12.76
CA GLU A 29 -3.65 9.73 12.80
C GLU A 29 -4.63 8.54 12.60
N GLY A 30 -5.86 8.68 13.10
CA GLY A 30 -6.89 7.66 12.95
C GLY A 30 -7.26 7.30 11.52
N LEU A 31 -7.09 8.20 10.53
CA LEU A 31 -7.38 7.89 9.13
C LEU A 31 -6.31 7.00 8.49
N GLY A 32 -5.03 7.26 8.78
CA GLY A 32 -3.93 6.42 8.30
C GLY A 32 -4.06 4.99 8.83
N ASN A 33 -4.38 4.86 10.12
CA ASN A 33 -4.54 3.56 10.76
C ASN A 33 -5.73 2.78 10.18
N GLN A 34 -6.89 3.44 9.98
CA GLN A 34 -8.05 2.79 9.35
C GLN A 34 -7.76 2.28 7.94
N LEU A 35 -7.01 3.03 7.14
CA LEU A 35 -6.63 2.61 5.79
C LEU A 35 -5.65 1.43 5.80
N ALA A 36 -4.67 1.45 6.72
CA ALA A 36 -3.72 0.36 6.88
C ALA A 36 -4.43 -0.93 7.36
N GLU A 37 -5.34 -0.82 8.34
CA GLU A 37 -6.15 -1.93 8.82
C GLU A 37 -7.05 -2.50 7.72
N ALA A 38 -7.75 -1.63 6.98
CA ALA A 38 -8.59 -2.06 5.86
C ALA A 38 -7.78 -2.86 4.83
N PHE A 39 -6.60 -2.37 4.47
CA PHE A 39 -5.71 -3.07 3.55
C PHE A 39 -5.26 -4.43 4.08
N LEU A 40 -4.88 -4.53 5.36
CA LEU A 40 -4.52 -5.80 5.98
C LEU A 40 -5.69 -6.79 5.95
N VAL A 41 -6.89 -6.34 6.30
CA VAL A 41 -8.11 -7.15 6.25
C VAL A 41 -8.36 -7.68 4.84
N PHE A 42 -8.33 -6.81 3.82
CA PHE A 42 -8.54 -7.23 2.43
C PHE A 42 -7.43 -8.13 1.89
N SER A 43 -6.21 -8.01 2.40
CA SER A 43 -5.08 -8.86 2.00
C SER A 43 -5.19 -10.29 2.51
N HIS A 44 -6.00 -10.54 3.54
CA HIS A 44 -6.27 -11.88 4.06
C HIS A 44 -7.48 -12.56 3.41
N TYR A 45 -8.32 -11.80 2.70
CA TYR A 45 -9.51 -12.37 2.09
C TYR A 45 -9.20 -13.05 0.75
N PRO A 46 -9.81 -14.22 0.47
CA PRO A 46 -9.66 -14.92 -0.81
C PRO A 46 -9.97 -14.01 -2.00
N SER A 47 -9.10 -13.93 -3.01
CA SER A 47 -9.29 -13.02 -4.13
C SER A 47 -10.58 -13.30 -4.93
N ALA A 48 -11.05 -14.55 -4.85
CA ALA A 48 -12.29 -15.02 -5.44
C ALA A 48 -13.56 -14.35 -4.88
N ILE A 49 -13.53 -13.76 -3.68
CA ILE A 49 -14.73 -13.10 -3.13
C ILE A 49 -14.94 -11.68 -3.69
N PHE A 50 -13.92 -11.09 -4.31
CA PHE A 50 -13.98 -9.73 -4.87
C PHE A 50 -14.66 -9.72 -6.24
N HIS A 51 -15.99 -9.61 -6.21
CA HIS A 51 -16.83 -9.50 -7.40
C HIS A 51 -17.15 -8.04 -7.73
N GLY A 52 -17.38 -7.75 -9.01
CA GLY A 52 -17.76 -6.42 -9.49
C GLY A 52 -16.56 -5.57 -9.94
N TRP A 53 -16.78 -4.80 -11.00
CA TRP A 53 -15.76 -3.97 -11.64
C TRP A 53 -15.09 -2.98 -10.68
N LEU A 54 -15.89 -2.25 -9.92
CA LEU A 54 -15.39 -1.20 -9.01
C LEU A 54 -14.54 -1.77 -7.87
N ILE A 55 -15.00 -2.87 -7.25
CA ILE A 55 -14.27 -3.54 -6.17
C ILE A 55 -12.94 -4.09 -6.69
N ARG A 56 -12.92 -4.67 -7.89
CA ARG A 56 -11.66 -5.17 -8.49
C ARG A 56 -10.66 -4.05 -8.74
N ILE A 57 -11.10 -2.89 -9.22
CA ILE A 57 -10.21 -1.72 -9.38
C ILE A 57 -9.65 -1.26 -8.04
N LEU A 58 -10.48 -1.20 -7.00
CA LEU A 58 -10.03 -0.77 -5.68
C LEU A 58 -9.03 -1.76 -5.08
N ILE A 59 -9.32 -3.05 -5.13
CA ILE A 59 -8.53 -4.09 -4.46
C ILE A 59 -7.25 -4.44 -5.23
N PHE A 60 -7.29 -4.45 -6.55
CA PHE A 60 -6.11 -4.77 -7.38
C PHE A 60 -5.38 -3.53 -7.90
N GLY A 61 -6.04 -2.38 -8.00
CA GLY A 61 -5.42 -1.15 -8.51
C GLY A 61 -4.96 -0.22 -7.40
N VAL A 62 -5.86 0.12 -6.47
CA VAL A 62 -5.60 1.16 -5.45
C VAL A 62 -4.90 0.60 -4.22
N MET A 63 -5.36 -0.54 -3.69
CA MET A 63 -4.83 -1.15 -2.47
C MET A 63 -3.80 -2.26 -2.70
N PRO A 64 -3.49 -2.67 -3.93
CA PRO A 64 -3.03 -4.02 -4.32
C PRO A 64 -3.26 -5.26 -3.41
N ALA A 65 -4.21 -5.25 -2.46
CA ALA A 65 -4.44 -6.34 -1.52
C ALA A 65 -4.68 -7.71 -2.20
N GLY A 66 -5.29 -7.71 -3.38
CA GLY A 66 -5.53 -8.92 -4.17
C GLY A 66 -4.24 -9.63 -4.62
N PHE A 67 -3.13 -8.91 -4.80
CA PHE A 67 -1.84 -9.49 -5.17
C PHE A 67 -1.20 -10.23 -4.00
N ILE A 68 -1.32 -9.72 -2.77
CA ILE A 68 -0.72 -10.34 -1.57
C ILE A 68 -1.30 -11.72 -1.35
N ASN A 69 -2.63 -11.86 -1.44
CA ASN A 69 -3.29 -13.14 -1.28
C ASN A 69 -3.02 -14.11 -2.45
N ALA A 70 -2.80 -13.60 -3.67
CA ALA A 70 -2.56 -14.44 -4.84
C ALA A 70 -1.11 -14.95 -4.94
N LEU A 71 -0.16 -14.33 -4.24
CA LEU A 71 1.26 -14.70 -4.27
C LEU A 71 1.57 -16.11 -3.75
N PRO A 72 1.04 -16.57 -2.60
CA PRO A 72 1.24 -17.95 -2.14
C PRO A 72 0.74 -18.98 -3.16
N LEU A 73 -0.42 -18.74 -3.76
CA LEU A 73 -0.99 -19.61 -4.80
C LEU A 73 -0.10 -19.67 -6.04
N ALA A 74 0.44 -18.53 -6.47
CA ALA A 74 1.36 -18.47 -7.62
C ALA A 74 2.63 -19.30 -7.40
N VAL A 75 3.11 -19.37 -6.16
CA VAL A 75 4.31 -20.14 -5.80
C VAL A 75 4.01 -21.63 -5.66
N VAL A 76 2.88 -21.99 -5.06
CA VAL A 76 2.51 -23.40 -4.82
C VAL A 76 2.06 -24.07 -6.11
N ASP A 77 1.13 -23.45 -6.84
CA ASP A 77 0.52 -24.10 -7.99
C ASP A 77 1.37 -23.93 -9.27
N SER A 78 2.37 -23.03 -9.27
CA SER A 78 3.26 -22.72 -10.41
C SER A 78 2.54 -22.31 -11.72
N VAL A 79 1.23 -22.12 -11.69
CA VAL A 79 0.39 -21.89 -12.88
C VAL A 79 0.63 -20.50 -13.48
N HIS A 80 1.04 -19.52 -12.66
CA HIS A 80 1.13 -18.12 -13.05
C HIS A 80 2.41 -17.43 -12.57
N PRO A 81 3.59 -17.78 -13.14
CA PRO A 81 4.86 -17.17 -12.76
C PRO A 81 4.93 -15.67 -13.08
N TRP A 82 4.13 -15.18 -14.04
CA TRP A 82 4.04 -13.77 -14.38
C TRP A 82 3.47 -12.92 -13.22
N LEU A 83 2.63 -13.50 -12.37
CA LEU A 83 2.01 -12.80 -11.24
C LEU A 83 3.06 -12.35 -10.23
N LEU A 84 4.11 -13.15 -10.03
CA LEU A 84 5.24 -12.78 -9.18
C LEU A 84 5.93 -11.50 -9.67
N TRP A 85 6.20 -11.42 -10.98
CA TRP A 85 6.88 -10.29 -11.59
C TRP A 85 6.01 -9.03 -11.56
N VAL A 86 4.71 -9.17 -11.85
CA VAL A 86 3.76 -8.06 -11.73
C VAL A 86 3.67 -7.55 -10.29
N SER A 87 3.53 -8.44 -9.31
CA SER A 87 3.51 -8.06 -7.89
C SER A 87 4.79 -7.34 -7.48
N LEU A 88 5.95 -7.77 -7.99
CA LEU A 88 7.23 -7.12 -7.70
C LEU A 88 7.31 -5.73 -8.34
N MET A 89 6.89 -5.59 -9.60
CA MET A 89 6.83 -4.29 -10.28
C MET A 89 5.90 -3.30 -9.58
N VAL A 90 4.70 -3.76 -9.20
CA VAL A 90 3.73 -2.95 -8.44
C VAL A 90 4.31 -2.56 -7.09
N GLY A 91 4.90 -3.48 -6.33
CA GLY A 91 5.50 -3.18 -5.04
C GLY A 91 6.66 -2.18 -5.12
N VAL A 92 7.55 -2.31 -6.12
CA VAL A 92 8.62 -1.32 -6.35
C VAL A 92 8.04 0.04 -6.71
N PHE A 93 7.02 0.07 -7.58
CA PHE A 93 6.33 1.31 -7.95
C PHE A 93 5.69 1.98 -6.73
N GLU A 94 4.94 1.24 -5.93
CA GLU A 94 4.29 1.74 -4.71
C GLU A 94 5.29 2.31 -3.71
N VAL A 95 6.39 1.59 -3.44
CA VAL A 95 7.45 2.10 -2.55
C VAL A 95 8.07 3.38 -3.11
N GLY A 96 8.25 3.47 -4.44
CA GLY A 96 8.71 4.68 -5.11
C GLY A 96 7.76 5.87 -4.90
N VAL A 97 6.46 5.65 -5.08
CA VAL A 97 5.42 6.67 -4.84
C VAL A 97 5.37 7.04 -3.36
N ALA A 98 5.35 6.05 -2.47
CA ALA A 98 5.34 6.24 -1.02
C ALA A 98 6.52 7.10 -0.55
N ARG A 99 7.72 6.84 -1.08
CA ARG A 99 8.92 7.65 -0.82
C ARG A 99 8.71 9.11 -1.20
N ILE A 100 8.19 9.38 -2.40
CA ILE A 100 7.94 10.75 -2.88
C ILE A 100 6.91 11.46 -1.99
N VAL A 101 5.79 10.78 -1.69
CA VAL A 101 4.72 11.32 -0.84
C VAL A 101 5.22 11.58 0.57
N PHE A 102 6.01 10.67 1.15
CA PHE A 102 6.62 10.83 2.47
C PHE A 102 7.47 12.09 2.56
N TYR A 103 8.44 12.27 1.64
CA TYR A 103 9.31 13.44 1.68
C TYR A 103 8.56 14.75 1.44
N LYS A 104 7.58 14.75 0.51
CA LYS A 104 6.72 15.92 0.29
C LYS A 104 5.88 16.25 1.53
N GLY A 105 5.25 15.24 2.13
CA GLY A 105 4.43 15.39 3.33
C GLY A 105 5.25 15.89 4.51
N LEU A 106 6.46 15.36 4.70
CA LEU A 106 7.39 15.81 5.73
C LEU A 106 7.76 17.29 5.57
N SER A 107 7.98 17.76 4.34
CA SER A 107 8.23 19.19 4.08
C SER A 107 7.03 20.06 4.45
N VAL A 108 5.81 19.62 4.15
CA VAL A 108 4.58 20.35 4.52
C VAL A 108 4.43 20.39 6.04
N TYR A 109 4.57 19.25 6.70
CA TYR A 109 4.47 19.13 8.15
C TYR A 109 5.49 20.01 8.89
N THR A 110 6.76 19.98 8.45
CA THR A 110 7.84 20.78 9.05
C THR A 110 7.68 22.28 8.80
N SER A 111 7.10 22.69 7.67
CA SER A 111 6.79 24.09 7.39
C SER A 111 5.71 24.67 8.32
N GLY A 112 4.68 23.89 8.65
CA GLY A 112 3.66 24.26 9.63
C GLY A 112 4.20 24.39 11.05
N ASN A 113 5.10 23.50 11.46
CA ASN A 113 5.71 23.54 12.79
C ASN A 113 6.60 24.78 13.03
N ARG A 114 7.18 25.36 11.97
CA ARG A 114 7.98 26.61 12.08
C ARG A 114 7.13 27.83 12.41
N ILE A 115 5.83 27.80 12.12
CA ILE A 115 4.91 28.90 12.44
C ILE A 115 4.58 28.88 13.94
N THR A 116 4.44 27.69 14.53
CA THR A 116 4.12 27.52 15.97
C THR A 116 5.29 27.87 16.90
N ILE A 117 6.54 27.73 16.46
CA ILE A 117 7.73 28.02 17.31
C ILE A 117 8.01 29.54 17.44
N ARG A 118 7.31 30.40 16.70
CA ARG A 118 7.53 31.86 16.68
C ARG A 118 6.59 32.68 17.57
N THR A 119 5.78 32.06 18.42
CA THR A 119 4.92 32.73 19.42
C THR A 119 5.37 32.37 20.82
#